data_AF-A0A1S2VSB5-F1
#
_entry.id   AF-A0A1S2VSB5-F1
#
_cell.length_a   1.000
_cell.length_b   1.000
_cell.length_c   1.000
_cell.angle_alpha   90.00
_cell.angle_beta   90.00
_cell.angle_gamma   90.00
#
_symmetry.space_group_name_H-M   'P 1'
#
loop_
_entity.id
_entity.type
_entity.pdbx_description
1 polymer ?
#
loop_
_entity_poly.entity_id
_entity_poly.type
_entity_poly.pdbx_seq_one_letter_code
_entity_poly.pdbx_strand_id
1 'polypeptide(L)'
;MKENQTTTARLRNQERFVQNTGKSEAEYQAWATEVGRRMHINNLDKLVCAKLNIYTVSHLAYLPTPTPIDLPADEYDKYLADRTENPLELAQLWLKTKPDAQSWVSVQSILADNLRPFPKSDFELHGDPNWLPDVAKSWFRKDGLNLDVQIEEISAMSGRQITLQDAIDFVRAHKPGMYKNPAQLQLEYIEERFKNITTFRIKDYYAEHLLKSCYYVVPTFDEVPF
;
A
#
# COMPACT_ATOMS: atom_id res chain seq x y z
N MET A 1 32.76 8.86 -46.17
CA MET A 1 33.15 8.21 -44.90
C MET A 1 32.58 9.05 -43.78
N LYS A 2 31.46 8.61 -43.17
CA LYS A 2 30.88 9.27 -41.99
C LYS A 2 31.15 8.36 -40.79
N GLU A 3 31.70 8.96 -39.75
CA GLU A 3 32.15 8.29 -38.53
C GLU A 3 31.01 7.53 -37.84
N ASN A 4 31.33 6.31 -37.40
CA ASN A 4 30.51 5.53 -36.49
C ASN A 4 30.37 6.29 -35.16
N GLN A 5 29.20 6.88 -34.91
CA GLN A 5 28.84 7.34 -33.57
C GLN A 5 28.29 6.15 -32.78
N THR A 6 29.12 5.67 -31.86
CA THR A 6 28.84 4.54 -30.98
C THR A 6 27.65 4.85 -30.07
N THR A 7 26.54 4.16 -30.28
CA THR A 7 25.31 4.22 -29.48
C THR A 7 25.62 3.89 -28.02
N THR A 8 25.57 4.87 -27.12
CA THR A 8 25.84 4.64 -25.70
C THR A 8 24.54 4.24 -25.00
N ALA A 9 24.39 2.96 -24.64
CA ALA A 9 23.31 2.50 -23.77
C ALA A 9 23.30 3.35 -22.47
N ARG A 10 22.14 3.91 -22.10
CA ARG A 10 22.04 4.84 -20.98
C ARG A 10 22.18 4.11 -19.64
N LEU A 11 23.20 4.51 -18.89
CA LEU A 11 23.64 3.90 -17.65
C LEU A 11 22.67 4.13 -16.47
N ARG A 12 22.46 3.11 -15.62
CA ARG A 12 21.68 3.11 -14.36
C ARG A 12 22.22 4.17 -13.38
N ASN A 13 21.44 4.58 -12.37
CA ASN A 13 21.87 5.61 -11.39
C ASN A 13 23.18 5.26 -10.68
N GLN A 14 23.37 3.98 -10.35
CA GLN A 14 24.62 3.42 -9.85
C GLN A 14 25.78 3.67 -10.82
N GLU A 15 25.60 3.31 -12.08
CA GLU A 15 26.61 3.43 -13.12
C GLU A 15 26.98 4.90 -13.38
N ARG A 16 26.01 5.83 -13.30
CA ARG A 16 26.28 7.29 -13.35
C ARG A 16 27.10 7.78 -12.16
N PHE A 17 26.80 7.29 -10.95
CA PHE A 17 27.55 7.67 -9.76
C PHE A 17 28.99 7.18 -9.83
N VAL A 18 29.19 5.91 -10.19
CA VAL A 18 30.52 5.31 -10.37
C VAL A 18 31.30 6.07 -11.45
N GLN A 19 30.68 6.36 -12.60
CA GLN A 19 31.32 7.10 -13.68
C GLN A 19 31.71 8.53 -13.30
N ASN A 20 30.86 9.24 -12.55
CA ASN A 20 31.09 10.65 -12.21
C ASN A 20 31.99 10.85 -10.98
N THR A 21 32.07 9.88 -10.09
CA THR A 21 32.81 10.01 -8.82
C THR A 21 34.06 9.14 -8.75
N GLY A 22 34.19 8.14 -9.64
CA GLY A 22 35.27 7.15 -9.61
C GLY A 22 35.19 6.18 -8.43
N LYS A 23 34.11 6.23 -7.63
CA LYS A 23 33.90 5.39 -6.45
C LYS A 23 33.39 4.01 -6.83
N SER A 24 33.62 3.06 -5.95
CA SER A 24 33.15 1.68 -6.10
C SER A 24 31.62 1.58 -5.96
N GLU A 25 31.07 0.48 -6.47
CA GLU A 25 29.67 0.11 -6.25
C GLU A 25 29.32 0.01 -4.76
N ALA A 26 30.20 -0.56 -3.93
CA ALA A 26 29.98 -0.66 -2.48
C ALA A 26 29.87 0.73 -1.82
N GLU A 27 30.67 1.70 -2.26
CA GLU A 27 30.61 3.08 -1.78
C GLU A 27 29.36 3.82 -2.26
N TYR A 28 28.89 3.53 -3.47
CA TYR A 28 27.58 3.99 -3.92
C TYR A 28 26.47 3.47 -2.99
N GLN A 29 26.51 2.19 -2.61
CA GLN A 29 25.51 1.60 -1.72
C GLN A 29 25.54 2.21 -0.31
N ALA A 30 26.73 2.38 0.26
CA ALA A 30 26.88 3.03 1.56
C ALA A 30 26.37 4.47 1.53
N TRP A 31 26.69 5.21 0.47
CA TRP A 31 26.22 6.58 0.27
C TRP A 31 24.69 6.64 0.07
N ALA A 32 24.13 5.79 -0.77
CA ALA A 32 22.71 5.72 -1.07
C ALA A 32 21.88 5.36 0.17
N THR A 33 22.38 4.44 0.99
CA THR A 33 21.79 4.07 2.28
C THR A 33 21.81 5.24 3.26
N GLU A 34 22.93 5.96 3.34
CA GLU A 34 23.10 7.09 4.25
C GLU A 34 22.23 8.30 3.85
N VAL A 35 22.18 8.61 2.56
CA VAL A 35 21.33 9.68 1.99
C VAL A 35 19.85 9.32 2.08
N GLY A 36 19.52 8.05 1.85
CA GLY A 36 18.17 7.53 2.00
C GLY A 36 17.62 7.63 3.43
N ARG A 37 18.49 7.51 4.44
CA ARG A 37 18.14 7.67 5.86
C ARG A 37 18.08 9.13 6.32
N ARG A 38 18.88 10.02 5.71
CA ARG A 38 18.93 11.43 6.07
C ARG A 38 18.04 12.24 5.15
N MET A 39 16.83 12.57 5.61
CA MET A 39 15.90 13.48 4.92
C MET A 39 16.42 14.93 4.74
N HIS A 40 17.72 15.19 4.96
CA HIS A 40 18.38 16.44 4.57
C HIS A 40 19.18 16.21 3.29
N ILE A 41 18.47 16.35 2.18
CA ILE A 41 19.06 16.38 0.84
C ILE A 41 19.97 17.60 0.77
N ASN A 42 21.27 17.39 0.54
CA ASN A 42 22.21 18.45 0.20
C ASN A 42 21.69 19.23 -1.03
N ASN A 43 21.84 20.56 -1.09
CA ASN A 43 21.45 21.38 -2.25
C ASN A 43 21.99 20.84 -3.58
N LEU A 44 23.16 20.21 -3.57
CA LEU A 44 23.73 19.56 -4.76
C LEU A 44 22.86 18.41 -5.27
N ASP A 45 22.34 17.55 -4.37
CA ASP A 45 21.48 16.42 -4.73
C ASP A 45 20.12 16.91 -5.23
N LYS A 46 19.56 17.96 -4.63
CA LYS A 46 18.34 18.62 -5.16
C LYS A 46 18.55 19.13 -6.58
N LEU A 47 19.70 19.75 -6.87
CA LEU A 47 20.01 20.31 -8.18
C LEU A 47 20.24 19.24 -9.24
N VAL A 48 20.94 18.15 -8.91
CA VAL A 48 21.15 17.02 -9.82
C VAL A 48 19.82 16.32 -10.12
N CYS A 49 19.01 16.09 -9.09
CA CYS A 49 17.67 15.52 -9.18
C CYS A 49 16.72 16.41 -10.01
N ALA A 50 16.70 17.72 -9.76
CA ALA A 50 15.91 18.67 -10.55
C ALA A 50 16.38 18.74 -12.02
N LYS A 51 17.70 18.76 -12.27
CA LYS A 51 18.27 18.80 -13.63
C LYS A 51 17.96 17.54 -14.44
N LEU A 52 17.88 16.39 -13.76
CA LEU A 52 17.57 15.09 -14.38
C LEU A 52 16.07 14.74 -14.31
N ASN A 53 15.24 15.58 -13.69
CA ASN A 53 13.83 15.36 -13.41
C ASN A 53 13.54 14.06 -12.62
N ILE A 54 14.41 13.74 -11.64
CA ILE A 54 14.36 12.56 -10.78
C ILE A 54 14.16 13.05 -9.33
N TYR A 55 13.40 12.36 -8.48
CA TYR A 55 13.31 12.71 -7.06
C TYR A 55 14.52 12.18 -6.28
N THR A 56 14.97 12.92 -5.27
CA THR A 56 16.19 12.70 -4.45
C THR A 56 16.24 11.38 -3.68
N VAL A 57 15.12 10.66 -3.61
CA VAL A 57 15.00 9.39 -2.89
C VAL A 57 15.11 8.17 -3.82
N SER A 58 15.39 8.41 -5.10
CA SER A 58 15.61 7.38 -6.15
C SER A 58 16.89 6.56 -5.97
N HIS A 59 17.60 6.76 -4.86
CA HIS A 59 18.79 6.01 -4.46
C HIS A 59 18.47 4.87 -3.49
N LEU A 60 17.23 4.77 -2.96
CA LEU A 60 16.83 3.72 -2.02
C LEU A 60 16.74 2.32 -2.64
N ALA A 61 16.80 2.20 -3.96
CA ALA A 61 17.00 0.93 -4.60
C ALA A 61 18.48 0.55 -4.46
N TYR A 62 18.80 -0.39 -3.59
CA TYR A 62 19.58 -1.58 -3.94
C TYR A 62 19.97 -2.38 -2.70
N LEU A 63 19.20 -3.43 -2.46
CA LEU A 63 19.64 -4.81 -2.26
C LEU A 63 18.33 -5.60 -2.20
N PRO A 64 18.00 -6.43 -3.20
CA PRO A 64 16.79 -7.20 -3.13
C PRO A 64 16.83 -8.10 -1.90
N THR A 65 15.70 -8.23 -1.22
CA THR A 65 15.64 -9.08 -0.04
C THR A 65 15.99 -10.51 -0.45
N PRO A 66 17.00 -11.16 0.16
CA PRO A 66 17.30 -12.56 -0.14
C PRO A 66 16.08 -13.42 0.15
N THR A 67 15.59 -14.09 -0.88
CA THR A 67 14.43 -14.98 -0.81
C THR A 67 14.91 -16.43 -0.74
N PRO A 68 14.34 -17.25 0.16
CA PRO A 68 14.58 -18.70 0.16
C PRO A 68 14.16 -19.32 -1.17
N ILE A 69 14.93 -20.30 -1.65
CA ILE A 69 14.68 -20.98 -2.94
C ILE A 69 13.30 -21.67 -2.94
N ASP A 70 12.87 -22.20 -1.79
CA ASP A 70 11.64 -22.95 -1.63
C ASP A 70 10.49 -22.10 -1.05
N LEU A 71 10.57 -20.77 -1.12
CA LEU A 71 9.49 -19.90 -0.62
C LEU A 71 8.26 -20.00 -1.54
N PRO A 72 7.09 -20.41 -1.02
CA PRO A 72 5.86 -20.45 -1.81
C PRO A 72 5.48 -19.07 -2.36
N ALA A 73 4.94 -19.04 -3.57
CA ALA A 73 4.58 -17.78 -4.25
C ALA A 73 3.51 -16.97 -3.49
N ASP A 74 2.62 -17.66 -2.77
CA ASP A 74 1.58 -17.08 -1.91
C ASP A 74 2.13 -16.51 -0.59
N GLU A 75 3.31 -16.95 -0.15
CA GLU A 75 4.00 -16.40 1.02
C GLU A 75 4.98 -15.27 0.65
N TYR A 76 5.29 -15.10 -0.63
CA TYR A 76 6.31 -14.17 -1.12
C TYR A 76 6.08 -12.72 -0.66
N ASP A 77 4.87 -12.20 -0.86
CA ASP A 77 4.53 -10.81 -0.50
C ASP A 77 4.60 -10.58 1.01
N LYS A 78 4.17 -11.58 1.80
CA LYS A 78 4.24 -11.53 3.26
C LYS A 78 5.69 -11.56 3.74
N TYR A 79 6.50 -12.46 3.18
CA TYR A 79 7.92 -12.54 3.48
C TYR A 79 8.62 -11.21 3.19
N LEU A 80 8.35 -10.60 2.03
CA LEU A 80 8.90 -9.30 1.70
C LEU A 80 8.43 -8.22 2.67
N ALA A 81 7.13 -8.11 2.96
CA ALA A 81 6.61 -7.13 3.92
C ALA A 81 7.28 -7.24 5.30
N ASP A 82 7.63 -8.46 5.73
CA ASP A 82 8.24 -8.76 7.02
C ASP A 82 9.77 -8.61 7.05
N ARG A 83 10.46 -8.83 5.93
CA ARG A 83 11.92 -8.97 5.91
C ARG A 83 12.65 -7.92 5.12
N THR A 84 11.95 -7.20 4.24
CA THR A 84 12.62 -6.22 3.41
C THR A 84 13.07 -5.01 4.21
N GLU A 85 14.29 -4.58 3.92
CA GLU A 85 14.86 -3.29 4.28
C GLU A 85 14.93 -2.37 3.04
N ASN A 86 14.36 -2.80 1.91
CA ASN A 86 14.34 -2.08 0.65
C ASN A 86 13.00 -1.32 0.48
N PRO A 87 13.01 0.03 0.58
CA PRO A 87 11.80 0.82 0.45
C PRO A 87 11.11 0.70 -0.92
N LEU A 88 11.84 0.32 -1.97
CA LEU A 88 11.25 0.06 -3.29
C LEU A 88 10.34 -1.19 -3.26
N GLU A 89 10.75 -2.26 -2.59
CA GLU A 89 9.94 -3.49 -2.48
C GLU A 89 8.66 -3.22 -1.69
N LEU A 90 8.74 -2.44 -0.61
CA LEU A 90 7.55 -1.99 0.12
C LEU A 90 6.65 -1.09 -0.72
N ALA A 91 7.22 -0.18 -1.53
CA ALA A 91 6.43 0.65 -2.43
C ALA A 91 5.71 -0.18 -3.50
N GLN A 92 6.35 -1.22 -4.03
CA GLN A 92 5.74 -2.16 -4.98
C GLN A 92 4.61 -2.96 -4.32
N LEU A 93 4.84 -3.52 -3.13
CA LEU A 93 3.82 -4.24 -2.37
C LEU A 93 2.63 -3.34 -2.04
N TRP A 94 2.89 -2.09 -1.66
CA TRP A 94 1.85 -1.12 -1.34
C TRP A 94 0.99 -0.80 -2.57
N LEU A 95 1.60 -0.54 -3.73
CA LEU A 95 0.87 -0.33 -4.99
C LEU A 95 0.09 -1.57 -5.44
N LYS A 96 0.61 -2.77 -5.18
CA LYS A 96 -0.07 -4.04 -5.48
C LYS A 96 -1.27 -4.27 -4.57
N THR A 97 -1.15 -3.99 -3.27
CA THR A 97 -2.18 -4.25 -2.24
C THR A 97 -3.29 -3.21 -2.25
N LYS A 98 -2.98 -1.97 -2.67
CA LYS A 98 -3.93 -0.85 -2.60
C LYS A 98 -5.22 -1.07 -3.40
N PRO A 99 -5.19 -1.57 -4.66
CA PRO A 99 -6.42 -1.92 -5.38
C PRO A 99 -7.28 -2.93 -4.61
N ASP A 100 -6.67 -3.99 -4.08
CA ASP A 100 -7.39 -5.03 -3.33
C ASP A 100 -8.08 -4.46 -2.08
N ALA A 101 -7.43 -3.55 -1.37
CA ALA A 101 -8.01 -2.86 -0.22
C ALA A 101 -9.20 -1.97 -0.60
N GLN A 102 -9.16 -1.35 -1.79
CA GLN A 102 -10.21 -0.46 -2.32
C GLN A 102 -11.39 -1.23 -2.90
N SER A 103 -11.16 -2.39 -3.52
CA SER A 103 -12.20 -3.21 -4.15
C SER A 103 -12.61 -4.42 -3.30
N TRP A 104 -12.35 -4.41 -2.00
CA TRP A 104 -12.63 -5.55 -1.12
C TRP A 104 -14.13 -5.78 -0.92
N VAL A 105 -14.66 -6.89 -1.44
CA VAL A 105 -16.09 -7.24 -1.31
C VAL A 105 -16.28 -8.52 -0.51
N SER A 106 -16.85 -8.37 0.68
CA SER A 106 -17.17 -9.42 1.65
C SER A 106 -18.49 -9.10 2.36
N VAL A 107 -19.09 -10.07 3.04
CA VAL A 107 -20.29 -9.81 3.86
C VAL A 107 -20.00 -8.72 4.90
N GLN A 108 -18.84 -8.79 5.56
CA GLN A 108 -18.43 -7.81 6.56
C GLN A 108 -18.20 -6.42 5.97
N SER A 109 -17.62 -6.30 4.77
CA SER A 109 -17.47 -4.97 4.14
C SER A 109 -18.82 -4.41 3.69
N ILE A 110 -19.71 -5.24 3.14
CA ILE A 110 -21.07 -4.80 2.79
C ILE A 110 -21.84 -4.32 4.04
N LEU A 111 -21.75 -5.06 5.15
CA LEU A 111 -22.33 -4.65 6.43
C LEU A 111 -21.67 -3.38 6.97
N ALA A 112 -20.35 -3.24 6.88
CA ALA A 112 -19.64 -2.04 7.32
C ALA A 112 -20.09 -0.78 6.58
N ASP A 113 -20.38 -0.89 5.28
CA ASP A 113 -20.75 0.24 4.43
C ASP A 113 -22.24 0.61 4.55
N ASN A 114 -23.12 -0.35 4.85
CA ASN A 114 -24.57 -0.17 4.72
C ASN A 114 -25.35 -0.34 6.03
N LEU A 115 -24.84 -1.07 7.02
CA LEU A 115 -25.55 -1.30 8.28
C LEU A 115 -25.57 -0.02 9.12
N ARG A 116 -26.76 0.42 9.51
CA ARG A 116 -26.97 1.62 10.32
C ARG A 116 -27.38 1.26 11.75
N PRO A 117 -27.18 2.16 12.72
CA PRO A 117 -27.68 1.94 14.08
C PRO A 117 -29.18 1.63 14.12
N PHE A 118 -29.56 0.66 14.94
CA PHE A 118 -30.90 0.06 15.00
C PHE A 118 -31.39 -0.06 16.47
N PRO A 119 -32.67 -0.34 16.72
CA PRO A 119 -33.19 -0.46 18.07
C PRO A 119 -32.52 -1.60 18.86
N LYS A 120 -32.19 -1.36 20.14
CA LYS A 120 -31.56 -2.39 21.00
C LYS A 120 -32.40 -3.66 21.13
N SER A 121 -33.73 -3.52 21.09
CA SER A 121 -34.70 -4.62 21.13
C SER A 121 -34.46 -5.65 20.03
N ASP A 122 -33.97 -5.22 18.86
CA ASP A 122 -33.78 -6.12 17.73
C ASP A 122 -32.55 -7.00 17.94
N PHE A 123 -31.51 -6.47 18.59
CA PHE A 123 -30.36 -7.30 18.99
C PHE A 123 -30.79 -8.32 20.05
N GLU A 124 -31.63 -7.93 20.99
CA GLU A 124 -32.15 -8.82 22.03
C GLU A 124 -33.11 -9.89 21.48
N LEU A 125 -33.80 -9.60 20.37
CA LEU A 125 -34.72 -10.51 19.69
C LEU A 125 -33.99 -11.50 18.78
N HIS A 126 -32.97 -11.05 18.05
CA HIS A 126 -32.30 -11.83 17.01
C HIS A 126 -30.93 -12.38 17.43
N GLY A 127 -30.30 -11.79 18.44
CA GLY A 127 -29.02 -12.22 19.00
C GLY A 127 -29.15 -12.81 20.41
N ASP A 128 -28.01 -13.12 21.03
CA ASP A 128 -27.97 -13.54 22.44
C ASP A 128 -27.89 -12.29 23.35
N PRO A 129 -28.85 -12.07 24.26
CA PRO A 129 -28.80 -10.97 25.22
C PRO A 129 -27.53 -10.93 26.07
N ASN A 130 -26.86 -12.08 26.28
CA ASN A 130 -25.59 -12.16 27.00
C ASN A 130 -24.43 -11.48 26.26
N TRP A 131 -24.56 -11.21 24.95
CA TRP A 131 -23.55 -10.51 24.15
C TRP A 131 -23.71 -8.99 24.18
N LEU A 132 -24.79 -8.45 24.77
CA LEU A 132 -24.98 -7.01 24.90
C LEU A 132 -23.79 -6.24 25.51
N PRO A 133 -23.06 -6.78 26.51
CA PRO A 133 -21.87 -6.11 27.03
C PRO A 133 -20.73 -6.00 26.02
N ASP A 134 -20.64 -6.92 25.06
CA ASP A 134 -19.61 -6.95 24.01
C ASP A 134 -19.94 -5.94 22.88
N VAL A 135 -21.21 -5.57 22.74
CA VAL A 135 -21.67 -4.69 21.66
C VAL A 135 -21.50 -3.22 22.02
N ALA A 136 -20.92 -2.46 21.09
CA ALA A 136 -20.78 -1.02 21.27
C ALA A 136 -22.13 -0.30 21.24
N LYS A 137 -22.38 0.55 22.25
CA LYS A 137 -23.60 1.36 22.38
C LYS A 137 -23.93 2.22 21.15
N SER A 138 -22.93 2.56 20.34
CA SER A 138 -23.07 3.32 19.09
C SER A 138 -23.88 2.60 18.00
N TRP A 139 -24.06 1.28 18.11
CA TRP A 139 -24.96 0.53 17.23
C TRP A 139 -26.44 0.72 17.57
N PHE A 140 -26.75 1.20 18.77
CA PHE A 140 -28.13 1.26 19.23
C PHE A 140 -28.73 2.64 19.10
N ARG A 141 -29.86 2.73 18.38
CA ARG A 141 -30.67 3.94 18.25
C ARG A 141 -32.15 3.58 18.31
N LYS A 142 -32.89 4.19 19.25
CA LYS A 142 -34.32 3.90 19.47
C LYS A 142 -35.18 4.13 18.22
N ASP A 143 -34.91 5.22 17.51
CA ASP A 143 -35.62 5.58 16.27
C ASP A 143 -34.90 5.06 15.02
N GLY A 144 -34.04 4.05 15.17
CA GLY A 144 -33.36 3.40 14.05
C GLY A 144 -34.31 2.51 13.26
N LEU A 145 -33.98 2.24 12.00
CA LEU A 145 -34.69 1.24 11.21
C LEU A 145 -34.41 -0.15 11.79
N ASN A 146 -35.42 -1.02 11.81
CA ASN A 146 -35.28 -2.36 12.35
C ASN A 146 -34.20 -3.17 11.61
N LEU A 147 -33.55 -4.07 12.34
CA LEU A 147 -32.41 -4.82 11.84
C LEU A 147 -32.80 -5.75 10.67
N ASP A 148 -33.94 -6.45 10.78
CA ASP A 148 -34.46 -7.34 9.75
C ASP A 148 -34.71 -6.62 8.41
N VAL A 149 -35.39 -5.47 8.45
CA VAL A 149 -35.65 -4.64 7.27
C VAL A 149 -34.33 -4.17 6.65
N GLN A 150 -33.37 -3.73 7.47
CA GLN A 150 -32.05 -3.34 6.96
C GLN A 150 -31.34 -4.51 6.27
N ILE A 151 -31.37 -5.71 6.82
CA ILE A 151 -30.71 -6.88 6.22
C ILE A 151 -31.37 -7.30 4.90
N GLU A 152 -32.69 -7.18 4.80
CA GLU A 152 -33.42 -7.39 3.54
C GLU A 152 -33.00 -6.36 2.48
N GLU A 153 -32.99 -5.07 2.82
CA GLU A 153 -32.56 -3.99 1.92
C GLU A 153 -31.11 -4.19 1.46
N ILE A 154 -30.19 -4.49 2.38
CA ILE A 154 -28.78 -4.68 2.08
C ILE A 154 -28.58 -5.92 1.19
N SER A 155 -29.31 -7.00 1.45
CA SER A 155 -29.24 -8.21 0.61
C SER A 155 -29.72 -7.93 -0.82
N ALA A 156 -30.84 -7.20 -0.96
CA ALA A 156 -31.39 -6.81 -2.26
C ALA A 156 -30.44 -5.88 -3.04
N MET A 157 -29.83 -4.90 -2.36
CA MET A 157 -28.90 -3.95 -3.00
C MET A 157 -27.58 -4.59 -3.41
N SER A 158 -27.03 -5.48 -2.57
CA SER A 158 -25.72 -6.10 -2.82
C SER A 158 -25.78 -7.31 -3.74
N GLY A 159 -26.97 -7.87 -3.99
CA GLY A 159 -27.16 -9.11 -4.73
C GLY A 159 -26.58 -10.34 -4.01
N ARG A 160 -26.27 -10.23 -2.72
CA ARG A 160 -25.79 -11.32 -1.86
C ARG A 160 -26.77 -11.57 -0.74
N GLN A 161 -26.99 -12.83 -0.42
CA GLN A 161 -27.79 -13.20 0.75
C GLN A 161 -26.98 -12.91 2.02
N ILE A 162 -27.43 -11.93 2.80
CA ILE A 162 -26.88 -11.61 4.12
C ILE A 162 -27.94 -12.01 5.14
N THR A 163 -27.51 -12.70 6.19
CA THR A 163 -28.41 -13.18 7.24
C THR A 163 -28.41 -12.25 8.43
N LEU A 164 -29.46 -12.34 9.26
CA LEU A 164 -29.48 -11.67 10.55
C LEU A 164 -28.31 -12.09 11.44
N GLN A 165 -27.90 -13.36 11.39
CA GLN A 165 -26.75 -13.84 12.17
C GLN A 165 -25.45 -13.17 11.74
N ASP A 166 -25.22 -12.98 10.43
CA ASP A 166 -24.04 -12.26 9.93
C ASP A 166 -23.97 -10.84 10.51
N ALA A 167 -25.12 -10.16 10.61
CA ALA A 167 -25.22 -8.82 11.18
C ALA A 167 -24.96 -8.81 12.68
N ILE A 168 -25.51 -9.77 13.43
CA ILE A 168 -25.29 -9.90 14.87
C ILE A 168 -23.80 -10.16 15.16
N ASP A 169 -23.18 -11.09 14.44
CA ASP A 169 -21.77 -11.41 14.59
C ASP A 169 -20.88 -10.21 14.23
N PHE A 170 -21.24 -9.47 13.18
CA PHE A 170 -20.53 -8.27 12.77
C PHE A 170 -20.60 -7.15 13.83
N VAL A 171 -21.80 -6.86 14.33
CA VAL A 171 -22.07 -5.82 15.35
C VAL A 171 -21.38 -6.13 16.67
N ARG A 172 -21.27 -7.42 17.02
CA ARG A 172 -20.52 -7.87 18.18
C ARG A 172 -19.02 -7.66 18.03
N ALA A 173 -18.49 -7.93 16.84
CA ALA A 173 -17.05 -7.87 16.60
C ALA A 173 -16.51 -6.46 16.31
N HIS A 174 -17.35 -5.53 15.81
CA HIS A 174 -16.89 -4.24 15.30
C HIS A 174 -17.74 -3.07 15.80
N LYS A 175 -17.13 -1.91 15.97
CA LYS A 175 -17.86 -0.64 16.16
C LYS A 175 -18.25 -0.06 14.79
N PRO A 176 -19.31 0.77 14.69
CA PRO A 176 -19.64 1.46 13.45
C PRO A 176 -18.43 2.21 12.90
N GLY A 177 -18.14 2.03 11.60
CA GLY A 177 -17.03 2.68 10.89
C GLY A 177 -15.62 2.24 11.31
N MET A 178 -15.47 1.24 12.18
CA MET A 178 -14.16 0.76 12.66
C MET A 178 -13.72 -0.55 12.02
N TYR A 179 -14.57 -1.19 11.21
CA TYR A 179 -14.17 -2.36 10.45
C TYR A 179 -13.07 -1.99 9.45
N LYS A 180 -12.02 -2.80 9.41
CA LYS A 180 -10.98 -2.74 8.40
C LYS A 180 -10.87 -4.10 7.76
N ASN A 181 -10.88 -4.13 6.43
CA ASN A 181 -10.72 -5.38 5.71
C ASN A 181 -9.26 -5.89 5.79
N PRO A 182 -9.01 -7.19 5.55
CA PRO A 182 -7.66 -7.76 5.63
C PRO A 182 -6.62 -7.04 4.74
N ALA A 183 -7.00 -6.66 3.51
CA ALA A 183 -6.10 -5.94 2.61
C ALA A 183 -5.79 -4.52 3.11
N GLN A 184 -6.73 -3.85 3.76
CA GLN A 184 -6.50 -2.56 4.41
C GLN A 184 -5.56 -2.69 5.62
N LEU A 185 -5.71 -3.74 6.42
CA LEU A 185 -4.78 -4.03 7.52
C LEU A 185 -3.35 -4.30 7.00
N GLN A 186 -3.24 -5.05 5.90
CA GLN A 186 -1.95 -5.29 5.24
C GLN A 186 -1.35 -3.99 4.67
N LEU A 187 -2.17 -3.12 4.08
CA LEU A 187 -1.73 -1.82 3.58
C LEU A 187 -1.15 -0.97 4.72
N GLU A 188 -1.86 -0.86 5.85
CA GLU A 188 -1.40 -0.13 7.04
C GLU A 188 -0.09 -0.71 7.60
N TYR A 189 0.05 -2.04 7.59
CA TYR A 189 1.29 -2.70 7.98
C TYR A 189 2.46 -2.32 7.06
N ILE A 190 2.27 -2.37 5.75
CA ILE A 190 3.28 -1.97 4.76
C ILE A 190 3.65 -0.49 4.92
N GLU A 191 2.67 0.38 5.17
CA GLU A 191 2.90 1.80 5.41
C GLU A 191 3.77 2.07 6.65
N GLU A 192 3.50 1.38 7.75
CA GLU A 192 4.31 1.52 8.97
C GLU A 192 5.71 0.93 8.79
N ARG A 193 5.84 -0.20 8.08
CA ARG A 193 7.15 -0.77 7.68
C ARG A 193 7.95 0.21 6.85
N PHE A 194 7.32 0.81 5.85
CA PHE A 194 7.95 1.80 4.99
C PHE A 194 8.43 2.99 5.81
N LYS A 195 7.58 3.49 6.72
CA LYS A 195 7.92 4.59 7.62
C LYS A 195 9.05 4.26 8.59
N ASN A 196 9.14 3.02 9.08
CA ASN A 196 10.23 2.62 9.96
C ASN A 196 11.59 2.68 9.26
N ILE A 197 11.64 2.30 7.99
CA ILE A 197 12.89 2.29 7.21
C ILE A 197 13.25 3.69 6.71
N THR A 198 12.25 4.46 6.30
CA THR A 198 12.46 5.75 5.62
C THR A 198 12.22 6.98 6.48
N THR A 199 11.66 6.81 7.68
CA THR A 199 11.23 7.85 8.65
C THR A 199 9.99 8.67 8.25
N PHE A 200 9.34 8.38 7.13
CA PHE A 200 8.12 9.07 6.69
C PHE A 200 7.08 8.12 6.08
N ARG A 201 5.82 8.55 6.04
CA ARG A 201 4.73 7.75 5.44
C ARG A 201 4.78 7.80 3.91
N ILE A 202 4.64 6.64 3.28
CA ILE A 202 4.48 6.53 1.83
C ILE A 202 3.22 7.28 1.36
N LYS A 203 3.27 7.84 0.15
CA LYS A 203 2.16 8.55 -0.51
C LYS A 203 2.06 8.08 -1.96
N ASP A 204 0.87 8.19 -2.55
CA ASP A 204 0.55 7.83 -3.94
C ASP A 204 1.62 8.28 -4.94
N TYR A 205 1.83 9.60 -5.04
CA TYR A 205 2.79 10.18 -5.98
C TYR A 205 4.19 9.64 -5.73
N TYR A 206 4.55 9.41 -4.47
CA TYR A 206 5.90 8.99 -4.10
C TYR A 206 6.18 7.54 -4.51
N ALA A 207 5.24 6.63 -4.29
CA ALA A 207 5.35 5.24 -4.71
C ALA A 207 5.47 5.14 -6.24
N GLU A 208 4.60 5.83 -6.98
CA GLU A 208 4.66 5.88 -8.44
C GLU A 208 5.98 6.47 -8.95
N HIS A 209 6.48 7.53 -8.32
CA HIS A 209 7.75 8.16 -8.69
C HIS A 209 8.96 7.27 -8.39
N LEU A 210 8.97 6.52 -7.28
CA LEU A 210 10.01 5.53 -6.97
C LEU A 210 10.08 4.45 -8.05
N LEU A 211 8.93 3.90 -8.44
CA LEU A 211 8.89 2.91 -9.52
C LEU A 211 9.35 3.53 -10.84
N LYS A 212 8.84 4.72 -11.19
CA LYS A 212 9.28 5.44 -12.39
C LYS A 212 10.79 5.66 -12.36
N SER A 213 11.40 6.13 -11.28
CA SER A 213 12.83 6.42 -11.26
C SER A 213 13.73 5.18 -11.28
N CYS A 214 13.26 4.05 -10.77
CA CYS A 214 13.99 2.78 -10.78
C CYS A 214 13.83 2.00 -12.08
N TYR A 215 12.68 2.13 -12.76
CA TYR A 215 12.32 1.36 -13.96
C TYR A 215 12.18 2.22 -15.22
N TYR A 216 12.49 3.52 -15.19
CA TYR A 216 12.40 4.37 -16.38
C TYR A 216 13.36 3.90 -17.47
N VAL A 217 12.77 3.42 -18.57
CA VAL A 217 13.37 3.46 -19.90
C VAL A 217 12.74 4.65 -20.60
N VAL A 218 13.51 5.69 -20.90
CA VAL A 218 13.00 6.84 -21.66
C VAL A 218 12.68 6.35 -23.08
N PRO A 219 11.47 6.57 -23.63
CA PRO A 219 11.23 6.35 -25.05
C PRO A 219 12.15 7.30 -25.83
N THR A 220 12.93 6.75 -26.76
CA THR A 220 13.80 7.52 -27.66
C THR A 220 12.97 8.60 -28.36
N PHE A 221 13.43 9.84 -28.32
CA PHE A 221 12.77 11.03 -28.90
C PHE A 221 12.65 11.01 -30.44
N ASP A 222 12.82 9.86 -31.09
CA ASP A 222 12.81 9.72 -32.55
C ASP A 222 11.42 9.41 -33.13
N GLU A 223 10.36 9.37 -32.30
CA GLU A 223 8.99 9.12 -32.77
C GLU A 223 8.02 10.27 -32.46
N VAL A 224 8.43 11.52 -32.74
CA VAL A 224 7.45 12.58 -32.99
C VAL A 224 7.53 12.94 -34.47
N PRO A 225 6.59 12.48 -35.31
CA PRO A 225 6.52 12.92 -36.69
C PRO A 225 6.12 14.41 -36.69
N PHE A 226 7.03 15.27 -37.11
CA PHE A 226 6.68 16.58 -37.63
C PHE A 226 6.38 16.45 -39.13
#